data_AF-A0AA86RQ03-F1
#
_entry.id   AF-A0AA86RQ03-F1
#
_cell.length_a   1.000
_cell.length_b   1.000
_cell.length_c   1.000
_cell.angle_alpha   90.00
_cell.angle_beta   90.00
_cell.angle_gamma   90.00
#
_symmetry.space_group_name_H-M   'P 1'
#
loop_
_entity.id
_entity.type
_entity.pdbx_description
1 polymer ?
#
loop_
_entity_poly.entity_id
_entity_poly.type
_entity_poly.pdbx_seq_one_letter_code
_entity_poly.pdbx_strand_id
1 'polypeptide(L)'
;MNIKLQTISLDPKVQRYEKVSDTVDETVLINTPGSNFYERKMSKNKVWNFICGYLTPVQLLVYSLVGFTVIWCIYGAAYYTYNLSNHYSIMSCTFSFLGSWDDDSNPIGWYWFTIGMCLSFFIEMPIIMYVYQRVKHINKKIALGGNIFWVLGVCAQFLVGCFPSSSTIIFGTTKFRDIHNPTATVTFSALLVGAPCYAALVGYDRPTSCKKIGKGNILNHRYTDICIGIVISIMIVALIILGLWQIVYPIMYAKDPTIGSNWSAAMNTIWSFPLWENVIIITLYLYLIIFPFSLPHRADGLAPKQRLSTTFKKVTLDQIYLKSEISKTWYPILSRSDVNIRNAADFLENLADCEEVEGLVSFKAIQTLSKIADMINSQQNAEETKAVLKEFTKSSYELWTWQNSIKKCIK
;
A
#
# COMPACT_ATOMS: atom_id res chain seq x y z
N MET A 1 -27.19 13.37 74.49
CA MET A 1 -25.96 12.61 74.19
C MET A 1 -25.28 13.32 73.03
N ASN A 2 -24.27 14.14 73.30
CA ASN A 2 -23.62 15.02 72.30
C ASN A 2 -22.41 14.30 71.70
N ILE A 3 -22.45 14.03 70.40
CA ILE A 3 -21.31 13.50 69.65
C ILE A 3 -20.48 14.69 69.16
N LYS A 4 -19.27 14.85 69.71
CA LYS A 4 -18.25 15.79 69.20
C LYS A 4 -17.65 15.21 67.92
N LEU A 5 -17.77 15.93 66.81
CA LEU A 5 -17.00 15.69 65.58
C LEU A 5 -15.55 16.16 65.81
N GLN A 6 -14.60 15.23 65.71
CA GLN A 6 -13.18 15.56 65.59
C GLN A 6 -12.87 15.94 64.15
N THR A 7 -12.48 17.19 63.93
CA THR A 7 -11.83 17.65 62.70
C THR A 7 -10.45 17.02 62.59
N ILE A 8 -10.26 16.17 61.59
CA ILE A 8 -8.95 15.64 61.19
C ILE A 8 -8.22 16.76 60.44
N SER A 9 -7.13 17.26 61.05
CA SER A 9 -6.19 18.19 60.42
C SER A 9 -5.38 17.44 59.35
N LEU A 10 -5.60 17.75 58.08
CA LEU A 10 -4.76 17.24 56.98
C LEU A 10 -3.40 17.96 56.97
N ASP A 11 -2.37 17.21 56.56
CA ASP A 11 -0.97 17.63 56.47
C ASP A 11 -0.80 18.87 55.55
N PRO A 12 -0.10 19.94 56.00
CA PRO A 12 0.15 21.16 55.22
C PRO A 12 0.84 20.95 53.86
N LYS A 13 1.42 19.77 53.60
CA LYS A 13 2.04 19.45 52.30
C LYS A 13 1.05 19.17 51.18
N VAL A 14 -0.22 18.85 51.49
CA VAL A 14 -1.25 18.54 50.49
C VAL A 14 -1.84 19.83 49.88
N GLN A 15 -1.81 20.96 50.59
CA GLN A 15 -2.36 22.24 50.11
C GLN A 15 -1.52 22.95 49.03
N ARG A 16 -0.37 22.39 48.61
CA ARG A 16 0.45 22.99 47.54
C ARG A 16 0.10 22.53 46.12
N TYR A 17 -0.75 21.52 45.96
CA TYR A 17 -1.11 20.99 44.63
C TYR A 17 -2.47 21.49 44.11
N GLU A 18 -3.30 22.13 44.93
CA GLU A 18 -4.61 22.66 44.51
C GLU A 18 -4.54 24.02 43.80
N LYS A 19 -3.35 24.61 43.59
CA LYS A 19 -3.22 25.94 42.99
C LYS A 19 -2.57 25.96 41.59
N VAL A 20 -2.64 24.84 40.87
CA VAL A 20 -2.12 24.69 39.50
C VAL A 20 -3.19 24.14 38.52
N SER A 21 -4.49 24.31 38.82
CA SER A 21 -5.57 23.82 37.92
C SER A 21 -6.17 24.85 36.97
N ASP A 22 -5.84 26.14 37.09
CA ASP A 22 -6.63 27.18 36.39
C ASP A 22 -5.93 27.78 35.15
N THR A 23 -4.80 27.22 34.71
CA THR A 23 -4.09 27.65 33.50
C THR A 23 -3.50 26.49 32.69
N VAL A 24 -4.19 25.36 32.60
CA VAL A 24 -3.82 24.32 31.64
C VAL A 24 -4.56 24.62 30.34
N ASP A 25 -3.89 25.39 29.47
CA ASP A 25 -4.28 25.53 28.06
C ASP A 25 -4.53 24.13 27.47
N GLU A 26 -5.78 23.88 27.04
CA GLU A 26 -6.25 22.67 26.35
C GLU A 26 -5.52 22.38 25.02
N THR A 27 -4.48 23.15 24.68
CA THR A 27 -3.67 22.96 23.46
C THR A 27 -2.39 22.13 23.68
N VAL A 28 -2.30 21.32 24.73
CA VAL A 28 -1.29 20.24 24.77
C VAL A 28 -1.79 19.07 23.91
N LEU A 29 -1.96 19.33 22.61
CA LEU A 29 -1.94 18.30 21.58
C LEU A 29 -0.63 17.54 21.77
N ILE A 30 -0.74 16.30 22.23
CA ILE A 30 0.36 15.38 22.41
C ILE A 30 1.02 15.20 21.04
N ASN A 31 2.01 16.05 20.76
CA ASN A 31 2.94 15.93 19.66
C ASN A 31 3.74 14.64 19.90
N THR A 32 3.15 13.49 19.57
CA THR A 32 3.90 12.25 19.42
C THR A 32 4.85 12.49 18.23
N PRO A 33 6.19 12.42 18.42
CA PRO A 33 7.17 12.81 17.39
C PRO A 33 7.22 11.95 16.11
N GLY A 34 6.14 11.25 15.74
CA GLY A 34 6.12 10.34 14.60
C GLY A 34 4.83 10.30 13.78
N SER A 35 3.67 10.71 14.32
CA SER A 35 2.40 10.73 13.57
C SER A 35 2.34 11.90 12.57
N ASN A 36 2.92 13.04 12.92
CA ASN A 36 2.81 14.27 12.13
C ASN A 36 3.70 14.34 10.88
N PHE A 37 4.62 13.39 10.67
CA PHE A 37 5.56 13.50 9.55
C PHE A 37 4.90 13.22 8.19
N TYR A 38 3.81 12.43 8.20
CA TYR A 38 3.03 12.13 7.00
C TYR A 38 1.94 13.18 6.72
N GLU A 39 1.29 13.69 7.77
CA GLU A 39 0.30 14.76 7.61
C GLU A 39 0.93 16.10 7.20
N ARG A 40 2.15 16.42 7.67
CA ARG A 40 2.78 17.73 7.40
C ARG A 40 3.24 17.99 5.98
N LYS A 41 3.17 17.01 5.05
CA LYS A 41 3.61 17.22 3.66
C LYS A 41 2.56 16.94 2.60
N MET A 42 1.33 16.62 2.98
CA MET A 42 0.25 16.65 1.99
C MET A 42 0.03 18.12 1.62
N SER A 43 0.30 18.46 0.36
CA SER A 43 -0.07 19.77 -0.14
C SER A 43 -1.59 19.92 -0.02
N LYS A 44 -2.09 21.15 0.14
CA LYS A 44 -3.54 21.40 0.06
C LYS A 44 -4.13 20.96 -1.30
N ASN A 45 -3.28 20.78 -2.32
CA ASN A 45 -3.67 20.33 -3.64
C ASN A 45 -3.74 18.79 -3.71
N LYS A 46 -4.98 18.27 -3.62
CA LYS A 46 -5.25 16.81 -3.71
C LYS A 46 -4.72 16.18 -5.00
N VAL A 47 -4.78 16.89 -6.12
CA VAL A 47 -4.30 16.41 -7.44
C VAL A 47 -2.79 16.23 -7.42
N TRP A 48 -2.06 17.18 -6.86
CA TRP A 48 -0.61 17.08 -6.74
C TRP A 48 -0.18 15.91 -5.85
N ASN A 49 -0.86 15.72 -4.73
CA ASN A 49 -0.61 14.59 -3.83
C ASN A 49 -0.82 13.26 -4.57
N PHE A 50 -1.86 13.17 -5.38
CA PHE A 50 -2.16 12.01 -6.21
C PHE A 50 -1.03 11.72 -7.22
N ILE A 51 -0.64 12.71 -8.03
CA ILE A 51 0.43 12.57 -9.03
C ILE A 51 1.77 12.17 -8.39
N CYS A 52 2.07 12.72 -7.20
CA CYS A 52 3.29 12.41 -6.47
C CYS A 52 3.25 11.08 -5.69
N GLY A 53 2.17 10.29 -5.82
CA GLY A 53 2.05 8.96 -5.22
C GLY A 53 1.74 8.96 -3.73
N TYR A 54 1.17 10.04 -3.17
CA TYR A 54 0.70 10.09 -1.79
C TYR A 54 -0.69 9.46 -1.64
N LEU A 55 -0.78 8.16 -1.95
CA LEU A 55 -2.01 7.38 -1.90
C LEU A 55 -2.14 6.62 -0.57
N THR A 56 -3.36 6.57 -0.03
CA THR A 56 -3.71 5.59 1.01
C THR A 56 -3.80 4.18 0.41
N PRO A 57 -3.75 3.11 1.22
CA PRO A 57 -3.85 1.74 0.71
C PRO A 57 -5.15 1.47 -0.04
N VAL A 58 -6.28 1.99 0.46
CA VAL A 58 -7.59 1.86 -0.18
C VAL A 58 -7.62 2.62 -1.50
N GLN A 59 -7.08 3.85 -1.54
CA GLN A 59 -6.98 4.62 -2.79
C GLN A 59 -6.11 3.91 -3.83
N LEU A 60 -4.96 3.37 -3.43
CA LEU A 60 -4.10 2.59 -4.30
C LEU A 60 -4.83 1.35 -4.84
N LEU A 61 -5.56 0.63 -3.99
CA LEU A 61 -6.33 -0.56 -4.40
C LEU A 61 -7.38 -0.21 -5.45
N VAL A 62 -8.26 0.74 -5.13
CA VAL A 62 -9.32 1.16 -6.03
C VAL A 62 -8.74 1.71 -7.33
N TYR A 63 -7.72 2.57 -7.24
CA TYR A 63 -7.09 3.16 -8.41
C TYR A 63 -6.44 2.10 -9.31
N SER A 64 -5.66 1.19 -8.74
CA SER A 64 -5.00 0.13 -9.53
C SER A 64 -6.02 -0.84 -10.15
N LEU A 65 -7.08 -1.21 -9.44
CA LEU A 65 -8.12 -2.10 -9.98
C LEU A 65 -8.90 -1.44 -11.10
N VAL A 66 -9.39 -0.20 -10.90
CA VAL A 66 -10.10 0.55 -11.93
C VAL A 66 -9.19 0.79 -13.13
N GLY A 67 -7.94 1.21 -12.90
CA GLY A 67 -6.96 1.43 -13.95
C GLY A 67 -6.67 0.17 -14.76
N PHE A 68 -6.44 -0.96 -14.08
CA PHE A 68 -6.26 -2.27 -14.72
C PHE A 68 -7.46 -2.63 -15.60
N THR A 69 -8.68 -2.57 -15.05
CA THR A 69 -9.89 -2.91 -15.79
C THR A 69 -10.07 -2.02 -17.02
N VAL A 70 -9.93 -0.70 -16.87
CA VAL A 70 -10.09 0.25 -17.97
C VAL A 70 -9.07 -0.03 -19.08
N ILE A 71 -7.79 -0.19 -18.74
CA ILE A 71 -6.73 -0.43 -19.73
C ILE A 71 -6.96 -1.75 -20.48
N TRP A 72 -7.27 -2.83 -19.77
CA TRP A 72 -7.51 -4.13 -20.41
C TRP A 72 -8.80 -4.16 -21.22
N CYS A 73 -9.85 -3.43 -20.83
CA CYS A 73 -11.03 -3.24 -21.67
C CYS A 73 -10.69 -2.51 -22.96
N ILE A 74 -9.82 -1.49 -22.92
CA ILE A 74 -9.38 -0.75 -24.11
C ILE A 74 -8.54 -1.64 -25.03
N TYR A 75 -7.59 -2.41 -24.49
CA TYR A 75 -6.83 -3.38 -25.28
C TYR A 75 -7.72 -4.51 -25.81
N GLY A 76 -8.71 -4.95 -25.03
CA GLY A 76 -9.73 -5.90 -25.47
C GLY A 76 -10.55 -5.35 -26.64
N ALA A 77 -10.88 -4.05 -26.63
CA ALA A 77 -11.54 -3.39 -27.76
C ALA A 77 -10.63 -3.35 -28.99
N ALA A 78 -9.35 -2.99 -28.84
CA ALA A 78 -8.36 -3.03 -29.92
C ALA A 78 -8.26 -4.43 -30.54
N TYR A 79 -8.20 -5.46 -29.70
CA TYR A 79 -8.20 -6.87 -30.11
C TYR A 79 -9.51 -7.28 -30.80
N TYR A 80 -10.66 -6.88 -30.26
CA TYR A 80 -11.97 -7.21 -30.84
C TYR A 80 -12.16 -6.61 -32.24
N THR A 81 -11.60 -5.42 -32.48
CA THR A 81 -11.63 -4.76 -33.79
C THR A 81 -10.58 -5.29 -34.78
N TYR A 82 -9.69 -6.20 -34.34
CA TYR A 82 -8.67 -6.78 -35.20
C TYR A 82 -9.32 -7.61 -36.31
N ASN A 83 -8.87 -7.40 -37.56
CA ASN A 83 -9.46 -8.08 -38.70
C ASN A 83 -9.28 -9.60 -38.58
N LEU A 84 -10.39 -10.35 -38.60
CA LEU A 84 -10.39 -11.81 -38.50
C LEU A 84 -9.56 -12.48 -39.60
N SER A 85 -9.43 -11.86 -40.78
CA SER A 85 -8.59 -12.39 -41.87
C SER A 85 -7.09 -12.35 -41.57
N ASN A 86 -6.65 -11.45 -40.68
CA ASN A 86 -5.24 -11.27 -40.34
C ASN A 86 -4.80 -12.18 -39.17
N HIS A 87 -5.73 -12.96 -38.59
CA HIS A 87 -5.50 -13.99 -37.56
C HIS A 87 -4.49 -13.58 -36.45
N TYR A 88 -4.83 -12.58 -35.63
CA TYR A 88 -3.96 -12.20 -34.50
C TYR A 88 -3.63 -13.42 -33.64
N SER A 89 -2.33 -13.63 -33.40
CA SER A 89 -1.83 -14.62 -32.48
C SER A 89 -0.65 -14.06 -31.74
N ILE A 90 -0.61 -14.23 -30.42
CA ILE A 90 0.55 -13.85 -29.59
C ILE A 90 1.84 -14.53 -30.04
N MET A 91 1.75 -15.62 -30.82
CA MET A 91 2.89 -16.35 -31.35
C MET A 91 3.47 -15.75 -32.64
N SER A 92 2.76 -14.82 -33.28
CA SER A 92 3.15 -14.26 -34.59
C SER A 92 3.03 -12.74 -34.68
N CYS A 93 2.21 -12.12 -33.83
CA CYS A 93 1.96 -10.68 -33.79
C CYS A 93 2.48 -10.10 -32.47
N THR A 94 3.37 -9.11 -32.56
CA THR A 94 3.77 -8.32 -31.39
C THR A 94 2.55 -7.59 -30.83
N PHE A 95 2.57 -7.24 -29.55
CA PHE A 95 1.46 -6.51 -28.91
C PHE A 95 1.17 -5.19 -29.65
N SER A 96 2.20 -4.57 -30.22
CA SER A 96 2.11 -3.35 -31.03
C SER A 96 1.37 -3.50 -32.37
N PHE A 97 1.12 -4.72 -32.87
CA PHE A 97 0.30 -4.92 -34.08
C PHE A 97 -1.14 -4.43 -33.88
N LEU A 98 -1.64 -4.47 -32.64
CA LEU A 98 -2.96 -3.94 -32.30
C LEU A 98 -3.07 -2.43 -32.54
N GLY A 99 -1.93 -1.72 -32.61
CA GLY A 99 -1.87 -0.28 -32.79
C GLY A 99 -1.41 0.19 -34.16
N SER A 100 -1.17 -0.70 -35.13
CA SER A 100 -0.79 -0.27 -36.49
C SER A 100 -2.01 -0.16 -37.39
N TRP A 101 -2.05 0.90 -38.20
CA TRP A 101 -3.07 1.07 -39.23
C TRP A 101 -2.67 0.52 -40.60
N ASP A 102 -1.56 -0.23 -40.68
CA ASP A 102 -1.20 -0.98 -41.89
C ASP A 102 -2.25 -2.08 -42.17
N ASP A 103 -2.48 -2.42 -43.44
CA ASP A 103 -3.53 -3.36 -43.86
C ASP A 103 -3.39 -4.78 -43.28
N ASP A 104 -2.14 -5.21 -43.02
CA ASP A 104 -1.79 -6.50 -42.41
C ASP A 104 -1.92 -6.50 -40.88
N SER A 105 -2.29 -5.35 -40.29
CA SER A 105 -2.35 -5.11 -38.85
C SER A 105 -3.80 -4.85 -38.40
N ASN A 106 -4.07 -3.71 -37.73
CA ASN A 106 -5.38 -3.34 -37.17
C ASN A 106 -5.88 -1.96 -37.68
N PRO A 107 -6.14 -1.81 -38.99
CA PRO A 107 -6.49 -0.52 -39.61
C PRO A 107 -7.73 0.15 -39.02
N ILE A 108 -8.67 -0.64 -38.47
CA ILE A 108 -9.89 -0.11 -37.87
C ILE A 108 -9.72 0.16 -36.38
N GLY A 109 -8.95 -0.66 -35.66
CA GLY A 109 -8.86 -0.64 -34.20
C GLY A 109 -7.65 0.06 -33.60
N TRP A 110 -6.71 0.52 -34.43
CA TRP A 110 -5.41 1.02 -33.97
C TRP A 110 -5.50 2.13 -32.90
N TYR A 111 -6.51 3.00 -32.99
CA TYR A 111 -6.65 4.12 -32.07
C TYR A 111 -6.97 3.67 -30.64
N TRP A 112 -7.65 2.53 -30.46
CA TRP A 112 -7.88 1.96 -29.13
C TRP A 112 -6.56 1.60 -28.46
N PHE A 113 -5.62 1.01 -29.20
CA PHE A 113 -4.30 0.71 -28.69
C PHE A 113 -3.53 1.98 -28.30
N THR A 114 -3.52 3.00 -29.15
CA THR A 114 -2.90 4.30 -28.84
C THR A 114 -3.48 4.92 -27.57
N ILE A 115 -4.82 4.96 -27.45
CA ILE A 115 -5.50 5.47 -26.26
C ILE A 115 -5.09 4.65 -25.03
N GLY A 116 -5.08 3.32 -25.13
CA GLY A 116 -4.69 2.42 -24.04
C GLY A 116 -3.26 2.67 -23.57
N MET A 117 -2.30 2.79 -24.49
CA MET A 117 -0.89 3.05 -24.19
C MET A 117 -0.68 4.42 -23.54
N CYS A 118 -1.30 5.47 -24.08
CA CYS A 118 -1.23 6.82 -23.51
C CYS A 118 -1.90 6.88 -22.14
N LEU A 119 -3.04 6.22 -21.95
CA LEU A 119 -3.74 6.16 -20.67
C LEU A 119 -2.96 5.36 -19.62
N SER A 120 -2.27 4.29 -20.04
CA SER A 120 -1.41 3.48 -19.18
C SER A 120 -0.31 4.31 -18.53
N PHE A 121 0.31 5.24 -19.25
CA PHE A 121 1.26 6.20 -18.68
C PHE A 121 0.67 6.99 -17.51
N PHE A 122 -0.54 7.54 -17.67
CA PHE A 122 -1.19 8.33 -16.62
C PHE A 122 -1.58 7.47 -15.41
N ILE A 123 -1.93 6.20 -15.64
CA ILE A 123 -2.28 5.25 -14.58
C ILE A 123 -1.04 4.79 -13.81
N GLU A 124 0.03 4.46 -14.51
CA GLU A 124 1.24 3.90 -13.91
C GLU A 124 2.08 4.95 -13.17
N MET A 125 2.08 6.21 -13.62
CA MET A 125 2.91 7.25 -13.03
C MET A 125 2.67 7.47 -11.51
N PRO A 126 1.43 7.65 -11.00
CA PRO A 126 1.16 7.72 -9.57
C PRO A 126 1.59 6.47 -8.79
N ILE A 127 1.48 5.29 -9.41
CA ILE A 127 1.84 4.01 -8.81
C ILE A 127 3.37 3.91 -8.65
N ILE A 128 4.13 4.26 -9.69
CA ILE A 128 5.59 4.32 -9.66
C ILE A 128 6.07 5.30 -8.60
N MET A 129 5.46 6.48 -8.55
CA MET A 129 5.78 7.49 -7.54
C MET A 129 5.45 6.98 -6.14
N TYR A 130 4.31 6.30 -5.95
CA TYR A 130 3.95 5.66 -4.67
C TYR A 130 5.03 4.68 -4.23
N VAL A 131 5.47 3.78 -5.12
CA VAL A 131 6.54 2.81 -4.83
C VAL A 131 7.80 3.52 -4.35
N TYR A 132 8.25 4.56 -5.08
CA TYR A 132 9.41 5.36 -4.67
C TYR A 132 9.23 5.98 -3.27
N GLN A 133 8.08 6.60 -2.98
CA GLN A 133 7.81 7.16 -1.65
C GLN A 133 7.92 6.10 -0.55
N ARG A 134 7.46 4.87 -0.84
CA ARG A 134 7.47 3.76 0.12
C ARG A 134 8.84 3.14 0.34
N VAL A 135 9.76 3.16 -0.62
CA VAL A 135 11.04 2.44 -0.47
C VAL A 135 12.27 3.34 -0.34
N LYS A 136 12.14 4.65 -0.59
CA LYS A 136 13.27 5.60 -0.54
C LYS A 136 13.97 5.70 0.82
N HIS A 137 13.33 5.29 1.91
CA HIS A 137 13.89 5.33 3.26
C HIS A 137 14.76 4.10 3.58
N ILE A 138 14.67 3.03 2.78
CA ILE A 138 15.55 1.85 2.87
C ILE A 138 16.92 2.23 2.29
N ASN A 139 16.95 2.62 1.01
CA ASN A 139 18.14 3.15 0.35
C ASN A 139 17.72 4.12 -0.77
N LYS A 140 17.87 5.43 -0.50
CA LYS A 140 17.43 6.50 -1.41
C LYS A 140 18.08 6.41 -2.80
N LYS A 141 19.35 5.98 -2.90
CA LYS A 141 20.07 5.93 -4.18
C LYS A 141 19.50 4.84 -5.09
N ILE A 142 19.34 3.63 -4.56
CA ILE A 142 18.78 2.51 -5.34
C ILE A 142 17.31 2.79 -5.68
N ALA A 143 16.54 3.33 -4.73
CA ALA A 143 15.15 3.72 -4.97
C ALA A 143 15.01 4.78 -6.05
N LEU A 144 15.90 5.79 -6.05
CA LEU A 144 15.93 6.81 -7.09
C LEU A 144 16.31 6.22 -8.45
N GLY A 145 17.32 5.33 -8.49
CA GLY A 145 17.70 4.63 -9.72
C GLY A 145 16.54 3.85 -10.32
N GLY A 146 15.89 3.00 -9.53
CA GLY A 146 14.70 2.25 -9.96
C GLY A 146 13.57 3.17 -10.44
N ASN A 147 13.32 4.26 -9.72
CA ASN A 147 12.28 5.23 -10.09
C ASN A 147 12.60 5.96 -11.40
N ILE A 148 13.84 6.38 -11.62
CA ILE A 148 14.26 7.04 -12.87
C ILE A 148 14.01 6.09 -14.05
N PHE A 149 14.41 4.82 -13.92
CA PHE A 149 14.21 3.82 -14.97
C PHE A 149 12.72 3.55 -15.24
N TRP A 150 11.89 3.42 -14.20
CA TRP A 150 10.45 3.23 -14.42
C TRP A 150 9.76 4.46 -15.01
N VAL A 151 10.09 5.67 -14.54
CA VAL A 151 9.56 6.92 -15.11
C VAL A 151 9.97 7.04 -16.58
N LEU A 152 11.25 6.77 -16.90
CA LEU A 152 11.72 6.75 -18.29
C LEU A 152 10.95 5.71 -19.13
N GLY A 153 10.73 4.52 -18.58
CA GLY A 153 9.99 3.45 -19.22
C GLY A 153 8.56 3.86 -19.57
N VAL A 154 7.80 4.41 -18.62
CA VAL A 154 6.41 4.82 -18.89
C VAL A 154 6.33 6.07 -19.77
N CYS A 155 7.28 7.00 -19.69
CA CYS A 155 7.37 8.11 -20.63
C CYS A 155 7.62 7.61 -22.06
N ALA A 156 8.51 6.63 -22.23
CA ALA A 156 8.73 5.99 -23.52
C ALA A 156 7.46 5.22 -23.97
N GLN A 157 6.76 4.55 -23.07
CA GLN A 157 5.49 3.87 -23.36
C GLN A 157 4.42 4.84 -23.90
N PHE A 158 4.32 6.04 -23.33
CA PHE A 158 3.46 7.10 -23.86
C PHE A 158 3.81 7.43 -25.31
N LEU A 159 5.11 7.58 -25.60
CA LEU A 159 5.59 7.83 -26.97
C LEU A 159 5.32 6.64 -27.90
N VAL A 160 5.40 5.39 -27.44
CA VAL A 160 4.98 4.21 -28.22
C VAL A 160 3.51 4.32 -28.63
N GLY A 161 2.65 4.83 -27.74
CA GLY A 161 1.26 5.11 -28.05
C GLY A 161 1.09 6.22 -29.11
N CYS A 162 1.85 7.30 -29.00
CA CYS A 162 1.82 8.43 -29.95
C CYS A 162 2.40 8.08 -31.33
N PHE A 163 3.35 7.15 -31.39
CA PHE A 163 4.01 6.71 -32.63
C PHE A 163 3.73 5.22 -32.85
N PRO A 164 2.56 4.86 -33.40
CA PRO A 164 2.22 3.46 -33.66
C PRO A 164 3.15 2.79 -34.67
N SER A 165 3.16 1.46 -34.72
CA SER A 165 4.09 0.67 -35.56
C SER A 165 3.69 0.62 -37.04
N SER A 166 3.33 1.76 -37.64
CA SER A 166 2.94 1.84 -39.05
C SER A 166 4.13 2.08 -39.98
N SER A 167 4.04 1.50 -41.18
CA SER A 167 4.92 1.75 -42.31
C SER A 167 4.74 3.13 -42.98
N THR A 168 3.73 3.91 -42.56
CA THR A 168 3.41 5.23 -43.10
C THR A 168 4.55 6.24 -42.84
N ILE A 169 4.83 7.06 -43.85
CA ILE A 169 5.87 8.10 -43.81
C ILE A 169 5.36 9.32 -43.02
N ILE A 170 6.14 9.79 -42.03
CA ILE A 170 5.87 11.03 -41.29
C ILE A 170 6.47 12.22 -42.02
N PHE A 171 7.78 12.14 -42.30
CA PHE A 171 8.56 13.22 -42.89
C PHE A 171 9.75 12.66 -43.67
N GLY A 172 9.94 13.12 -44.91
CA GLY A 172 11.02 12.64 -45.78
C GLY A 172 10.92 11.13 -46.01
N THR A 173 11.93 10.38 -45.56
CA THR A 173 11.96 8.90 -45.62
C THR A 173 11.65 8.23 -44.28
N THR A 174 11.39 9.01 -43.22
CA THR A 174 11.16 8.49 -41.87
C THR A 174 9.72 7.99 -41.73
N LYS A 175 9.57 6.74 -41.33
CA LYS A 175 8.29 6.08 -41.05
C LYS A 175 7.95 6.17 -39.55
N PHE A 176 6.67 6.03 -39.21
CA PHE A 176 6.26 5.91 -37.80
C PHE A 176 6.98 4.78 -37.07
N ARG A 177 7.15 3.62 -37.73
CA ARG A 177 7.89 2.47 -37.22
C ARG A 177 9.35 2.79 -36.83
N ASP A 178 10.00 3.73 -37.53
CA ASP A 178 11.40 4.10 -37.26
C ASP A 178 11.54 4.83 -35.91
N ILE A 179 10.47 5.46 -35.41
CA ILE A 179 10.39 6.06 -34.07
C ILE A 179 9.84 5.06 -33.06
N HIS A 180 8.82 4.28 -33.45
CA HIS A 180 8.18 3.28 -32.60
C HIS A 180 9.18 2.26 -32.05
N ASN A 181 9.97 1.63 -32.92
CA ASN A 181 10.83 0.50 -32.54
C ASN A 181 11.91 0.87 -31.50
N PRO A 182 12.68 1.96 -31.67
CA PRO A 182 13.60 2.42 -30.63
C PRO A 182 12.88 2.79 -29.33
N THR A 183 11.72 3.44 -29.42
CA THR A 183 10.95 3.86 -28.24
C THR A 183 10.41 2.68 -27.45
N ALA A 184 9.90 1.65 -28.14
CA ALA A 184 9.49 0.38 -27.53
C ALA A 184 10.68 -0.31 -26.86
N THR A 185 11.85 -0.31 -27.52
CA THR A 185 13.09 -0.86 -26.94
C THR A 185 13.50 -0.13 -25.66
N VAL A 186 13.42 1.20 -25.62
CA VAL A 186 13.69 2.00 -24.42
C VAL A 186 12.67 1.69 -23.33
N THR A 187 11.38 1.58 -23.67
CA THR A 187 10.30 1.22 -22.75
C THR A 187 10.61 -0.08 -22.03
N PHE A 188 10.87 -1.15 -22.81
CA PHE A 188 11.21 -2.45 -22.25
C PHE A 188 12.49 -2.40 -21.43
N SER A 189 13.58 -1.86 -21.98
CA SER A 189 14.87 -1.83 -21.30
C SER A 189 14.80 -1.09 -19.97
N ALA A 190 14.12 0.05 -19.93
CA ALA A 190 14.00 0.86 -18.73
C ALA A 190 13.11 0.18 -17.67
N LEU A 191 11.95 -0.37 -18.05
CA LEU A 191 11.10 -1.11 -17.11
C LEU A 191 11.81 -2.37 -16.57
N LEU A 192 12.48 -3.12 -17.45
CA LEU A 192 13.25 -4.32 -17.12
C LEU A 192 14.46 -4.03 -16.24
N VAL A 193 15.12 -2.87 -16.35
CA VAL A 193 16.23 -2.49 -15.45
C VAL A 193 15.72 -1.96 -14.11
N GLY A 194 14.58 -1.26 -14.11
CA GLY A 194 13.99 -0.73 -12.88
C GLY A 194 13.52 -1.84 -11.93
N ALA A 195 12.94 -2.94 -12.43
CA ALA A 195 12.47 -4.04 -11.58
C ALA A 195 13.58 -4.69 -10.72
N PRO A 196 14.75 -5.06 -11.26
CA PRO A 196 15.92 -5.49 -10.50
C PRO A 196 16.43 -4.47 -9.47
N CYS A 197 16.28 -3.17 -9.71
CA CYS A 197 16.65 -2.16 -8.71
C CYS A 197 15.76 -2.26 -7.46
N TYR A 198 14.46 -2.46 -7.64
CA TYR A 198 13.55 -2.70 -6.52
C TYR A 198 13.75 -4.09 -5.90
N ALA A 199 14.12 -5.10 -6.69
CA ALA A 199 14.54 -6.40 -6.15
C ALA A 199 15.78 -6.28 -5.24
N ALA A 200 16.79 -5.53 -5.69
CA ALA A 200 18.00 -5.26 -4.93
C ALA A 200 17.70 -4.49 -3.64
N LEU A 201 16.72 -3.58 -3.64
CA LEU A 201 16.24 -2.92 -2.42
C LEU A 201 15.66 -3.90 -1.41
N VAL A 202 14.81 -4.84 -1.85
CA VAL A 202 14.23 -5.86 -0.97
C VAL A 202 15.33 -6.77 -0.41
N GLY A 203 16.30 -7.16 -1.25
CA GLY A 203 17.47 -7.92 -0.82
C GLY A 203 18.38 -7.15 0.16
N TYR A 204 18.52 -5.85 -0.02
CA TYR A 204 19.28 -4.96 0.86
C TYR A 204 18.60 -4.75 2.22
N ASP A 205 17.27 -4.61 2.25
CA ASP A 205 16.53 -4.40 3.49
C ASP A 205 16.70 -5.59 4.45
N ARG A 206 16.66 -6.81 3.93
CA ARG A 206 16.64 -8.07 4.71
C ARG A 206 17.77 -8.18 5.75
N PRO A 207 19.07 -8.08 5.41
CA PRO A 207 20.14 -8.13 6.40
C PRO A 207 20.14 -6.92 7.35
N THR A 208 19.69 -5.75 6.89
CA THR A 208 19.69 -4.52 7.70
C THR A 208 18.56 -4.50 8.74
N SER A 209 17.39 -5.04 8.38
CA SER A 209 16.24 -5.25 9.25
C SER A 209 16.54 -6.31 10.32
N CYS A 210 17.21 -7.42 9.98
CA CYS A 210 17.65 -8.42 10.95
C CYS A 210 18.64 -7.87 12.00
N LYS A 211 19.53 -6.94 11.62
CA LYS A 211 20.50 -6.33 12.54
C LYS A 211 19.85 -5.34 13.52
N LYS A 212 18.71 -4.76 13.17
CA LYS A 212 17.94 -3.86 14.03
C LYS A 212 16.89 -4.65 14.80
N ILE A 213 17.36 -5.59 15.63
CA ILE A 213 16.51 -6.38 16.53
C ILE A 213 15.63 -5.42 17.33
N GLY A 214 14.31 -5.54 17.15
CA GLY A 214 13.33 -4.68 17.81
C GLY A 214 12.92 -3.41 17.06
N LYS A 215 13.17 -3.27 15.74
CA LYS A 215 12.57 -2.21 14.88
C LYS A 215 11.50 -2.70 13.87
N GLY A 216 11.22 -4.00 13.84
CA GLY A 216 10.24 -4.59 12.92
C GLY A 216 10.75 -4.56 11.48
N ASN A 217 10.33 -5.53 10.67
CA ASN A 217 10.67 -5.50 9.25
C ASN A 217 9.86 -4.38 8.59
N ILE A 218 10.54 -3.50 7.87
CA ILE A 218 9.91 -2.44 7.09
C ILE A 218 9.09 -3.06 5.96
N LEU A 219 9.63 -4.09 5.30
CA LEU A 219 8.99 -4.79 4.20
C LEU A 219 8.36 -6.10 4.65
N ASN A 220 7.25 -6.46 4.01
CA ASN A 220 6.70 -7.80 4.10
C ASN A 220 7.43 -8.73 3.13
N HIS A 221 8.63 -9.16 3.53
CA HIS A 221 9.56 -9.90 2.67
C HIS A 221 8.92 -11.08 1.91
N ARG A 222 8.00 -11.83 2.54
CA ARG A 222 7.36 -12.99 1.91
C ARG A 222 6.60 -12.61 0.64
N TYR A 223 5.81 -11.54 0.68
CA TYR A 223 5.00 -11.13 -0.47
C TYR A 223 5.84 -10.42 -1.52
N THR A 224 6.78 -9.56 -1.10
CA THR A 224 7.72 -8.91 -2.03
C THR A 224 8.58 -9.94 -2.77
N ASP A 225 9.07 -10.98 -2.07
CA ASP A 225 9.91 -12.02 -2.67
C ASP A 225 9.16 -12.82 -3.74
N ILE A 226 7.88 -13.14 -3.50
CA ILE A 226 7.04 -13.84 -4.48
C ILE A 226 6.84 -12.97 -5.72
N CYS A 227 6.46 -11.70 -5.53
CA CYS A 227 6.20 -10.78 -6.64
C CYS A 227 7.46 -10.58 -7.51
N ILE A 228 8.59 -10.30 -6.86
CA ILE A 228 9.88 -10.12 -7.54
C ILE A 228 10.35 -11.42 -8.18
N GLY A 229 10.24 -12.54 -7.46
CA GLY A 229 10.69 -13.85 -7.92
C GLY A 229 9.99 -14.28 -9.20
N ILE A 230 8.67 -14.12 -9.29
CA ILE A 230 7.90 -14.43 -10.51
C ILE A 230 8.40 -13.60 -11.69
N VAL A 231 8.51 -12.28 -11.51
CA VAL A 231 8.86 -11.35 -12.59
C VAL A 231 10.27 -11.57 -13.09
N ILE A 232 11.23 -11.65 -12.16
CA ILE A 232 12.64 -11.90 -12.49
C ILE A 232 12.79 -13.27 -13.15
N SER A 233 12.06 -14.30 -12.70
CA SER A 233 12.11 -15.62 -13.34
C SER A 233 11.61 -15.57 -14.78
N ILE A 234 10.46 -14.94 -15.04
CA ILE A 234 9.92 -14.80 -16.40
C ILE A 234 10.88 -14.02 -17.29
N MET A 235 11.45 -12.91 -16.78
CA MET A 235 12.44 -12.12 -17.50
C MET A 235 13.69 -12.94 -17.85
N ILE A 236 14.23 -13.71 -16.90
CA ILE A 236 15.40 -14.56 -17.12
C ILE A 236 15.10 -15.61 -18.19
N VAL A 237 13.95 -16.29 -18.10
CA VAL A 237 13.56 -17.30 -19.09
C VAL A 237 13.43 -16.67 -20.47
N ALA A 238 12.77 -15.51 -20.59
CA ALA A 238 12.63 -14.82 -21.86
C ALA A 238 14.00 -14.46 -22.48
N LEU A 239 14.91 -13.89 -21.68
CA LEU A 239 16.26 -13.54 -22.13
C LEU A 239 17.07 -14.78 -22.55
N ILE A 240 16.97 -15.88 -21.80
CA ILE A 240 17.63 -17.14 -22.15
C ILE A 240 17.08 -17.68 -23.47
N ILE A 241 15.76 -17.75 -23.63
CA ILE A 241 15.13 -18.31 -24.82
C ILE A 241 15.45 -17.45 -26.05
N LEU A 242 15.28 -16.12 -25.96
CA LEU A 242 15.61 -15.21 -27.06
C LEU A 242 17.12 -15.20 -27.39
N GLY A 243 17.98 -15.32 -26.38
CA GLY A 243 19.42 -15.42 -26.56
C GLY A 243 19.85 -16.73 -27.21
N LEU A 244 19.29 -17.86 -26.78
CA LEU A 244 19.53 -19.17 -27.38
C LEU A 244 19.08 -19.22 -28.84
N TRP A 245 17.97 -18.55 -29.19
CA TRP A 245 17.51 -18.46 -30.58
C TRP A 245 18.55 -17.80 -31.50
N GLN A 246 19.28 -16.78 -31.02
CA GLN A 246 20.36 -16.15 -31.80
C GLN A 246 21.53 -17.11 -32.09
N ILE A 247 21.65 -18.21 -31.35
CA ILE A 247 22.64 -19.28 -31.57
C ILE A 247 22.06 -20.39 -32.44
N VAL A 248 20.80 -20.77 -32.21
CA VAL A 248 20.13 -21.87 -32.91
C VAL A 248 19.82 -21.51 -34.37
N TYR A 249 19.34 -20.29 -34.63
CA TYR A 249 18.94 -19.87 -35.97
C TYR A 249 20.08 -19.98 -37.01
N PRO A 250 21.29 -19.44 -36.77
CA PRO A 250 22.40 -19.58 -37.72
C PRO A 250 22.75 -21.05 -38.04
N ILE A 251 22.64 -21.95 -37.06
CA ILE A 251 22.89 -23.38 -37.24
C ILE A 251 21.81 -24.02 -38.11
N MET A 252 20.54 -23.65 -37.90
CA MET A 252 19.42 -24.12 -38.73
C MET A 252 19.56 -23.61 -40.16
N TYR A 253 19.80 -22.31 -40.34
CA TYR A 253 19.96 -21.67 -41.64
C TYR A 253 21.16 -22.24 -42.43
N ALA A 254 22.26 -22.58 -41.75
CA ALA A 254 23.41 -23.21 -42.38
C ALA A 254 23.10 -24.63 -42.91
N LYS A 255 22.15 -25.34 -42.31
CA LYS A 255 21.69 -26.66 -42.75
C LYS A 255 20.64 -26.57 -43.85
N ASP A 256 19.78 -25.57 -43.78
CA ASP A 256 18.73 -25.32 -44.76
C ASP A 256 18.56 -23.81 -45.00
N PRO A 257 19.22 -23.27 -46.05
CA PRO A 257 19.10 -21.86 -46.41
C PRO A 257 17.71 -21.45 -46.91
N THR A 258 16.77 -22.39 -47.08
CA THR A 258 15.38 -22.08 -47.44
C THR A 258 14.55 -21.65 -46.23
N ILE A 259 15.05 -21.91 -45.01
CA ILE A 259 14.50 -21.33 -43.78
C ILE A 259 14.56 -19.81 -43.94
N GLY A 260 13.41 -19.15 -43.84
CA GLY A 260 13.31 -17.71 -44.01
C GLY A 260 14.12 -16.92 -42.97
N SER A 261 13.86 -15.62 -42.87
CA SER A 261 14.55 -14.76 -41.90
C SER A 261 14.50 -15.29 -40.46
N ASN A 262 15.48 -14.85 -39.65
CA ASN A 262 15.59 -15.13 -38.20
C ASN A 262 14.26 -14.93 -37.46
N TRP A 263 13.53 -13.89 -37.85
CA TRP A 263 12.23 -13.58 -37.29
C TRP A 263 11.15 -14.58 -37.74
N SER A 264 10.96 -14.73 -39.05
CA SER A 264 9.92 -15.61 -39.61
C SER A 264 10.08 -17.08 -39.20
N ALA A 265 11.33 -17.54 -39.06
CA ALA A 265 11.63 -18.91 -38.65
C ALA A 265 11.27 -19.19 -37.17
N ALA A 266 11.20 -18.15 -36.33
CA ALA A 266 10.84 -18.26 -34.92
C ALA A 266 9.33 -18.27 -34.68
N MET A 267 8.54 -17.75 -35.64
CA MET A 267 7.09 -17.59 -35.50
C MET A 267 6.42 -18.92 -35.19
N ASN A 268 5.37 -18.89 -34.37
CA ASN A 268 4.62 -20.09 -33.95
C ASN A 268 5.44 -21.12 -33.15
N THR A 269 6.61 -20.74 -32.62
CA THR A 269 7.41 -21.56 -31.70
C THR A 269 7.66 -20.85 -30.37
N ILE A 270 8.23 -21.56 -29.40
CA ILE A 270 8.70 -20.96 -28.14
C ILE A 270 9.79 -19.90 -28.34
N TRP A 271 10.44 -19.86 -29.50
CA TRP A 271 11.48 -18.88 -29.83
C TRP A 271 10.90 -17.56 -30.35
N SER A 272 9.58 -17.50 -30.54
CA SER A 272 8.88 -16.33 -31.08
C SER A 272 9.07 -15.10 -30.19
N PHE A 273 9.66 -14.03 -30.74
CA PHE A 273 9.74 -12.74 -30.06
C PHE A 273 8.36 -12.19 -29.68
N PRO A 274 7.34 -12.20 -30.58
CA PRO A 274 5.96 -11.86 -30.23
C PRO A 274 5.45 -12.52 -28.94
N LEU A 275 5.73 -13.81 -28.74
CA LEU A 275 5.27 -14.54 -27.55
C LEU A 275 5.88 -13.92 -26.29
N TRP A 276 7.20 -13.78 -26.27
CA TRP A 276 7.90 -13.26 -25.09
C TRP A 276 7.63 -11.80 -24.83
N GLU A 277 7.46 -10.98 -25.87
CA GLU A 277 7.03 -9.59 -25.73
C GLU A 277 5.66 -9.51 -25.02
N ASN A 278 4.65 -10.25 -25.48
CA ASN A 278 3.33 -10.30 -24.85
C ASN A 278 3.40 -10.78 -23.39
N VAL A 279 4.14 -11.85 -23.12
CA VAL A 279 4.33 -12.41 -21.77
C VAL A 279 5.01 -11.40 -20.85
N ILE A 280 6.05 -10.71 -21.32
CA ILE A 280 6.77 -9.70 -20.53
C ILE A 280 5.86 -8.49 -20.26
N ILE A 281 5.12 -7.99 -21.24
CA ILE A 281 4.18 -6.86 -21.05
C ILE A 281 3.18 -7.20 -19.95
N ILE A 282 2.48 -8.34 -20.06
CA ILE A 282 1.49 -8.77 -19.07
C ILE A 282 2.13 -8.91 -17.69
N THR A 283 3.31 -9.53 -17.62
CA THR A 283 4.03 -9.75 -16.37
C THR A 283 4.46 -8.45 -15.70
N LEU A 284 5.04 -7.52 -16.47
CA LEU A 284 5.46 -6.21 -15.96
C LEU A 284 4.27 -5.38 -15.51
N TYR A 285 3.15 -5.44 -16.24
CA TYR A 285 1.94 -4.73 -15.88
C TYR A 285 1.32 -5.26 -14.57
N LEU A 286 1.19 -6.59 -14.45
CA LEU A 286 0.76 -7.24 -13.20
C LEU A 286 1.71 -6.92 -12.05
N TYR A 287 3.02 -6.88 -12.31
CA TYR A 287 4.00 -6.52 -11.30
C TYR A 287 3.84 -5.09 -10.81
N LEU A 288 3.68 -4.12 -11.72
CA LEU A 288 3.46 -2.72 -11.37
C LEU A 288 2.21 -2.54 -10.49
N ILE A 289 1.20 -3.38 -10.67
CA ILE A 289 -0.02 -3.33 -9.86
C ILE A 289 0.14 -4.06 -8.53
N ILE A 290 0.67 -5.29 -8.53
CA ILE A 290 0.72 -6.15 -7.34
C ILE A 290 1.83 -5.70 -6.37
N PHE A 291 3.00 -5.32 -6.89
CA PHE A 291 4.16 -4.97 -6.08
C PHE A 291 3.89 -3.84 -5.07
N PRO A 292 3.23 -2.72 -5.42
CA PRO A 292 2.83 -1.69 -4.46
C PRO A 292 2.07 -2.19 -3.22
N PHE A 293 1.26 -3.24 -3.34
CA PHE A 293 0.51 -3.82 -2.21
C PHE A 293 1.40 -4.65 -1.27
N SER A 294 2.56 -5.10 -1.74
CA SER A 294 3.54 -5.78 -0.90
C SER A 294 4.41 -4.81 -0.08
N LEU A 295 4.32 -3.50 -0.35
CA LEU A 295 5.07 -2.45 0.32
C LEU A 295 4.36 -1.96 1.59
N PRO A 296 5.10 -1.45 2.59
CA PRO A 296 4.52 -0.90 3.80
C PRO A 296 3.62 0.30 3.51
N HIS A 297 2.42 0.27 4.09
CA HIS A 297 1.42 1.32 3.95
C HIS A 297 1.77 2.64 4.66
N ARG A 298 2.80 2.66 5.52
CA ARG A 298 3.34 3.87 6.16
C ARG A 298 4.82 4.00 5.79
N ALA A 299 5.28 5.13 5.23
CA ALA A 299 6.70 5.25 4.88
C ALA A 299 7.61 5.83 5.98
N ASP A 300 7.03 6.33 7.07
CA ASP A 300 6.99 5.55 8.30
C ASP A 300 8.14 4.54 8.57
N GLY A 301 7.96 3.35 7.99
CA GLY A 301 8.75 2.17 8.29
C GLY A 301 8.53 1.63 9.71
N LEU A 302 7.63 2.20 10.52
CA LEU A 302 7.38 1.74 11.88
C LEU A 302 6.30 0.65 11.91
N ALA A 303 6.64 -0.51 12.47
CA ALA A 303 5.69 -1.59 12.66
C ALA A 303 4.59 -1.19 13.68
N PRO A 304 3.31 -1.57 13.47
CA PRO A 304 2.19 -1.22 14.36
C PRO A 304 2.43 -1.56 15.84
N LYS A 305 3.08 -2.71 16.12
CA LYS A 305 3.40 -3.17 17.48
C LYS A 305 4.36 -2.23 18.23
N GLN A 306 5.22 -1.50 17.52
CA GLN A 306 6.17 -0.58 18.15
C GLN A 306 5.56 0.75 18.50
N ARG A 307 4.53 1.15 17.76
CA ARG A 307 3.69 2.27 18.11
C ARG A 307 2.93 1.98 19.39
N LEU A 308 2.35 0.79 19.50
CA LEU A 308 1.71 0.39 20.73
C LEU A 308 2.72 0.36 21.88
N SER A 309 3.94 -0.14 21.73
CA SER A 309 4.90 -0.14 22.86
C SER A 309 5.44 1.25 23.23
N THR A 310 5.63 2.17 22.28
CA THR A 310 6.08 3.54 22.56
C THR A 310 4.96 4.42 23.08
N THR A 311 3.77 4.32 22.48
CA THR A 311 2.56 5.01 22.94
C THR A 311 2.11 4.44 24.27
N PHE A 312 2.03 3.11 24.44
CA PHE A 312 1.76 2.51 25.75
C PHE A 312 2.87 2.75 26.75
N LYS A 313 4.17 2.81 26.42
CA LYS A 313 5.19 3.19 27.43
C LYS A 313 4.98 4.62 27.92
N LYS A 314 4.64 5.54 27.02
CA LYS A 314 4.38 6.94 27.38
C LYS A 314 3.08 7.06 28.17
N VAL A 315 2.02 6.43 27.68
CA VAL A 315 0.71 6.35 28.33
C VAL A 315 0.76 5.54 29.63
N THR A 316 1.57 4.50 29.80
CA THR A 316 1.71 3.80 31.11
C THR A 316 2.59 4.59 32.07
N LEU A 317 3.60 5.34 31.65
CA LEU A 317 4.30 6.24 32.57
C LEU A 317 3.36 7.35 33.06
N ASP A 318 2.62 7.97 32.14
CA ASP A 318 1.68 9.03 32.47
C ASP A 318 0.45 8.49 33.23
N GLN A 319 -0.08 7.31 32.87
CA GLN A 319 -1.19 6.64 33.56
C GLN A 319 -0.76 5.89 34.82
N ILE A 320 0.50 5.54 35.05
CA ILE A 320 0.96 5.04 36.36
C ILE A 320 1.06 6.23 37.33
N TYR A 321 1.51 7.39 36.83
CA TYR A 321 1.42 8.64 37.58
C TYR A 321 -0.05 9.01 37.87
N LEU A 322 -0.91 8.98 36.84
CA LEU A 322 -2.34 9.27 36.94
C LEU A 322 -3.12 8.21 37.73
N LYS A 323 -2.82 6.91 37.64
CA LYS A 323 -3.47 5.85 38.46
C LYS A 323 -3.06 5.93 39.92
N SER A 324 -1.83 6.37 40.22
CA SER A 324 -1.42 6.56 41.61
C SER A 324 -2.15 7.72 42.28
N GLU A 325 -2.56 8.74 41.50
CA GLU A 325 -3.45 9.80 41.96
C GLU A 325 -4.92 9.39 41.90
N ILE A 326 -5.43 8.91 40.76
CA ILE A 326 -6.83 8.52 40.56
C ILE A 326 -7.27 7.40 41.52
N SER A 327 -6.42 6.42 41.84
CA SER A 327 -6.80 5.40 42.84
C SER A 327 -6.91 5.95 44.27
N LYS A 328 -6.24 7.08 44.57
CA LYS A 328 -6.34 7.77 45.86
C LYS A 328 -7.46 8.80 45.89
N THR A 329 -7.79 9.42 44.75
CA THR A 329 -8.76 10.53 44.68
C THR A 329 -10.15 10.09 44.19
N TRP A 330 -10.26 9.11 43.29
CA TRP A 330 -11.52 8.77 42.61
C TRP A 330 -12.29 7.59 43.19
N TYR A 331 -11.64 6.65 43.89
CA TYR A 331 -12.36 5.57 44.57
C TYR A 331 -13.36 6.10 45.64
N PRO A 332 -13.06 7.20 46.37
CA PRO A 332 -14.03 7.88 47.22
C PRO A 332 -15.11 8.68 46.47
N ILE A 333 -14.89 9.05 45.20
CA ILE A 333 -15.82 9.87 44.40
C ILE A 333 -16.84 8.98 43.68
N LEU A 334 -16.39 7.88 43.07
CA LEU A 334 -17.27 6.91 42.40
C LEU A 334 -18.11 6.06 43.36
N SER A 335 -17.78 6.05 44.66
CA SER A 335 -18.60 5.45 45.70
C SER A 335 -19.67 6.39 46.28
N ARG A 336 -19.70 7.66 45.84
CA ARG A 336 -20.79 8.60 46.14
C ARG A 336 -21.84 8.53 45.03
N SER A 337 -23.10 8.45 45.42
CA SER A 337 -24.28 8.25 44.55
C SER A 337 -24.56 9.34 43.53
N ASP A 338 -23.75 10.40 43.49
CA ASP A 338 -24.10 11.67 42.86
C ASP A 338 -23.12 12.03 41.71
N VAL A 339 -22.33 11.08 41.23
CA VAL A 339 -21.41 11.33 40.10
C VAL A 339 -22.20 11.58 38.82
N ASN A 340 -21.94 12.73 38.20
CA ASN A 340 -22.59 13.22 37.00
C ASN A 340 -22.37 12.26 35.82
N ILE A 341 -23.36 11.40 35.60
CA ILE A 341 -23.39 10.28 34.67
C ILE A 341 -23.05 10.72 33.23
N ARG A 342 -23.31 11.99 32.87
CA ARG A 342 -22.95 12.58 31.56
C ARG A 342 -21.46 12.50 31.24
N ASN A 343 -20.58 12.80 32.20
CA ASN A 343 -19.14 12.82 31.94
C ASN A 343 -18.57 11.41 31.68
N ALA A 344 -19.25 10.37 32.19
CA ALA A 344 -18.88 8.98 31.93
C ALA A 344 -19.37 8.51 30.55
N ALA A 345 -20.54 8.97 30.10
CA ALA A 345 -21.05 8.69 28.76
C ALA A 345 -20.20 9.36 27.67
N ASP A 346 -19.89 10.66 27.83
CA ASP A 346 -19.05 11.41 26.88
C ASP A 346 -17.67 10.76 26.72
N PHE A 347 -17.09 10.21 27.79
CA PHE A 347 -15.81 9.50 27.75
C PHE A 347 -15.91 8.15 26.99
N LEU A 348 -17.00 7.40 27.17
CA LEU A 348 -17.21 6.12 26.50
C LEU A 348 -17.52 6.28 25.01
N GLU A 349 -18.23 7.35 24.64
CA GLU A 349 -18.53 7.71 23.26
C GLU A 349 -17.24 8.08 22.51
N ASN A 350 -16.38 8.90 23.11
CA ASN A 350 -15.05 9.22 22.57
C ASN A 350 -14.12 7.99 22.45
N LEU A 351 -14.33 6.96 23.28
CA LEU A 351 -13.58 5.69 23.21
C LEU A 351 -14.10 4.76 22.10
N ALA A 352 -15.38 4.83 21.77
CA ALA A 352 -15.99 4.06 20.68
C ALA A 352 -15.62 4.59 19.29
N ASP A 353 -15.41 5.91 19.15
CA ASP A 353 -15.03 6.57 17.89
C ASP A 353 -13.53 6.43 17.53
N CYS A 354 -12.72 5.84 18.41
CA CYS A 354 -11.33 5.56 18.11
C CYS A 354 -11.18 4.30 17.22
N GLU A 355 -10.85 4.48 15.93
CA GLU A 355 -10.55 3.41 14.94
C GLU A 355 -9.54 2.35 15.46
N GLU A 356 -8.70 2.67 16.45
CA GLU A 356 -7.73 1.73 17.03
C GLU A 356 -8.35 0.74 18.06
N VAL A 357 -9.60 0.94 18.50
CA VAL A 357 -10.30 0.10 19.50
C VAL A 357 -10.94 -1.14 18.86
N GLU A 358 -11.29 -1.09 17.56
CA GLU A 358 -11.85 -2.22 16.81
C GLU A 358 -10.95 -3.48 16.80
N GLY A 359 -9.64 -3.32 17.02
CA GLY A 359 -8.69 -4.44 17.01
C GLY A 359 -8.41 -5.08 18.37
N LEU A 360 -8.81 -4.45 19.49
CA LEU A 360 -8.36 -4.83 20.84
C LEU A 360 -9.49 -5.09 21.83
N VAL A 361 -10.68 -4.55 21.55
CA VAL A 361 -11.86 -4.72 22.39
C VAL A 361 -12.80 -5.68 21.68
N SER A 362 -13.22 -6.75 22.36
CA SER A 362 -14.15 -7.69 21.74
C SER A 362 -15.42 -6.93 21.34
N PHE A 363 -15.99 -7.27 20.19
CA PHE A 363 -17.25 -6.71 19.70
C PHE A 363 -18.34 -6.62 20.80
N LYS A 364 -18.34 -7.59 21.73
CA LYS A 364 -19.22 -7.64 22.90
C LYS A 364 -19.01 -6.51 23.90
N ALA A 365 -17.77 -6.07 24.12
CA ALA A 365 -17.48 -4.95 25.01
C ALA A 365 -17.87 -3.60 24.38
N ILE A 366 -17.70 -3.41 23.06
CA ILE A 366 -18.22 -2.23 22.35
C ILE A 366 -19.74 -2.18 22.42
N GLN A 367 -20.42 -3.30 22.17
CA GLN A 367 -21.88 -3.41 22.33
C GLN A 367 -22.35 -3.11 23.75
N THR A 368 -21.60 -3.55 24.77
CA THR A 368 -21.97 -3.31 26.17
C THR A 368 -21.77 -1.84 26.55
N LEU A 369 -20.70 -1.18 26.07
CA LEU A 369 -20.45 0.24 26.31
C LEU A 369 -21.48 1.13 25.60
N SER A 370 -21.83 0.82 24.35
CA SER A 370 -22.91 1.48 23.62
C SER A 370 -24.25 1.32 24.34
N LYS A 371 -24.57 0.10 24.82
CA LYS A 371 -25.79 -0.13 25.62
C LYS A 371 -25.80 0.67 26.92
N ILE A 372 -24.67 0.79 27.61
CA ILE A 372 -24.56 1.63 28.83
C ILE A 372 -24.78 3.10 28.49
N ALA A 373 -24.21 3.61 27.39
CA ALA A 373 -24.42 4.99 26.94
C ALA A 373 -25.89 5.27 26.59
N ASP A 374 -26.56 4.35 25.90
CA ASP A 374 -27.99 4.46 25.57
C ASP A 374 -28.88 4.45 26.82
N MET A 375 -28.56 3.60 27.80
CA MET A 375 -29.28 3.54 29.09
C MET A 375 -29.11 4.82 29.91
N ILE A 376 -27.90 5.40 29.87
CA ILE A 376 -27.60 6.68 30.51
C ILE A 376 -28.38 7.82 29.84
N ASN A 377 -28.38 7.88 28.51
CA ASN A 377 -29.03 8.95 27.74
C ASN A 377 -30.56 8.87 27.81
N SER A 378 -31.12 7.66 28.00
CA SER A 378 -32.57 7.45 28.13
C SER A 378 -33.11 7.62 29.55
N GLN A 379 -32.30 8.03 30.53
CA GLN A 379 -32.67 8.13 31.95
C GLN A 379 -33.32 6.84 32.51
N GLN A 380 -32.89 5.67 32.04
CA GLN A 380 -33.39 4.40 32.58
C GLN A 380 -32.98 4.18 34.04
N ASN A 381 -33.76 3.34 34.75
CA ASN A 381 -33.63 3.09 36.18
C ASN A 381 -32.17 2.74 36.56
N ALA A 382 -31.66 3.41 37.60
CA ALA A 382 -30.29 3.24 38.11
C ALA A 382 -29.93 1.78 38.45
N GLU A 383 -30.90 0.95 38.84
CA GLU A 383 -30.67 -0.47 39.13
C GLU A 383 -30.39 -1.31 37.87
N GLU A 384 -30.97 -0.94 36.73
CA GLU A 384 -30.74 -1.63 35.45
C GLU A 384 -29.35 -1.27 34.91
N THR A 385 -28.96 0.00 35.02
CA THR A 385 -27.62 0.48 34.68
C THR A 385 -26.54 -0.19 35.54
N LYS A 386 -26.77 -0.34 36.86
CA LYS A 386 -25.88 -1.08 37.77
C LYS A 386 -25.73 -2.55 37.38
N ALA A 387 -26.81 -3.22 36.96
CA ALA A 387 -26.76 -4.62 36.55
C ALA A 387 -25.88 -4.81 35.31
N VAL A 388 -26.02 -3.94 34.30
CA VAL A 388 -25.21 -3.98 33.07
C VAL A 388 -23.74 -3.64 33.35
N LEU A 389 -23.46 -2.65 34.22
CA LEU A 389 -22.10 -2.34 34.68
C LEU A 389 -21.45 -3.53 35.41
N LYS A 390 -22.21 -4.26 36.23
CA LYS A 390 -21.72 -5.44 36.94
C LYS A 390 -21.37 -6.58 35.97
N GLU A 391 -22.17 -6.78 34.92
CA GLU A 391 -21.91 -7.77 33.87
C GLU A 391 -20.71 -7.40 32.99
N PHE A 392 -20.55 -6.11 32.66
CA PHE A 392 -19.37 -5.59 31.96
C PHE A 392 -18.09 -5.77 32.78
N THR A 393 -18.15 -5.47 34.08
CA THR A 393 -17.00 -5.61 34.99
C THR A 393 -16.58 -7.08 35.11
N LYS A 394 -17.56 -8.00 35.20
CA LYS A 394 -17.31 -9.44 35.21
C LYS A 394 -16.66 -9.91 33.90
N SER A 395 -17.21 -9.51 32.75
CA SER A 395 -16.68 -9.88 31.42
C SER A 395 -15.27 -9.33 31.19
N SER A 396 -15.00 -8.12 31.69
CA SER A 396 -13.67 -7.49 31.61
C SER A 396 -12.63 -8.20 32.48
N TYR A 397 -13.04 -8.67 33.67
CA TYR A 397 -12.18 -9.46 34.56
C TYR A 397 -11.86 -10.86 33.99
N GLU A 398 -12.85 -11.52 33.37
CA GLU A 398 -12.68 -12.79 32.66
C GLU A 398 -11.74 -12.65 31.45
N LEU A 399 -11.87 -11.57 30.68
CA LEU A 399 -10.96 -11.26 29.57
C LEU A 399 -9.51 -11.02 30.07
N TRP A 400 -9.36 -10.28 31.17
CA TRP A 400 -8.05 -10.01 31.78
C TRP A 400 -7.38 -11.29 32.32
N THR A 401 -8.15 -12.16 32.98
CA THR A 401 -7.65 -13.46 33.46
C THR A 401 -7.27 -14.38 32.30
N TRP A 402 -8.07 -14.45 31.23
CA TRP A 402 -7.75 -15.20 30.02
C TRP A 402 -6.47 -14.71 29.33
N GLN A 403 -6.31 -13.39 29.16
CA GLN A 403 -5.09 -12.80 28.59
C GLN A 403 -3.85 -13.10 29.43
N ASN A 404 -3.96 -13.11 30.76
CA ASN A 404 -2.87 -13.45 31.66
C ASN A 404 -2.54 -14.96 31.64
N SER A 405 -3.52 -15.83 31.45
CA SER A 405 -3.30 -17.26 31.24
C SER A 405 -2.55 -17.52 29.93
N ILE A 406 -2.91 -16.85 28.84
CA ILE A 406 -2.18 -16.93 27.56
C ILE A 406 -0.74 -16.45 27.71
N LYS A 407 -0.51 -15.32 28.40
CA LYS A 407 0.85 -14.81 28.66
C LYS A 407 1.69 -15.77 29.51
N LYS A 408 1.07 -16.56 30.39
CA LYS A 408 1.74 -17.62 31.15
C LYS A 408 2.02 -18.86 30.31
N CYS A 409 1.20 -19.21 29.32
CA CYS A 409 1.46 -20.33 28.41
C CYS A 409 2.49 -20.01 27.32
N ILE A 410 2.70 -18.73 27.00
CA ILE A 410 3.69 -18.27 26.00
C ILE A 410 5.09 -18.11 26.62
N LYS A 411 5.19 -18.00 27.95
CA LYS A 411 6.47 -18.05 28.68
C LYS A 411 6.79 -19.49 29.07
#